data_AF-A0A662I0D5-F1
#
_entry.id   AF-A0A662I0D5-F1
#
_cell.length_a   1.000
_cell.length_b   1.000
_cell.length_c   1.000
_cell.angle_alpha   90.00
_cell.angle_beta   90.00
_cell.angle_gamma   90.00
#
_symmetry.space_group_name_H-M   'P 1'
#
loop_
_entity.id
_entity.type
_entity.pdbx_description
1 polymer ?
#
loop_
_entity_poly.entity_id
_entity_poly.type
_entity_poly.pdbx_seq_one_letter_code
_entity_poly.pdbx_strand_id
1 'polypeptide(L)'
;MEARRGEDIKEVVCPRCGLKGRLSIRRFRAKGHVYTYEVIVHKIKGPDGRRRTKYCIIRESDDSDYFRKFLIRPYGKSRFFVSRLSISKFIKNDRWHHLRHVLSSDFRALKLSGTVKKLTLSGWPIYEIKKGQMRGAQLDVSVESKDLIEIDDCRYLVKRFYWLLSRKGRIDFIHRSVRLVDELFNYGSFIFRSRFYCDDEHNLIEDMMRLCIGQSVVRKNVFFNYYITVIHPNGRGFFVKVWPWKFDYEDIGALYDILGTADCLVRVWRVFKPAQLPFAPTAKGKWIYGVNFVFGHEEVDKVAEVVDEALKWMYVPEPEEEGEEETFEEALGIDEVLGP
;
A
#
# COMPACT_ATOMS: atom_id res chain seq x y z
N MET A 1 -8.69 -27.07 4.28
CA MET A 1 -8.85 -26.34 5.56
C MET A 1 -9.76 -25.15 5.29
N GLU A 2 -11.01 -25.22 5.73
CA GLU A 2 -12.07 -24.28 5.36
C GLU A 2 -11.74 -22.85 5.80
N ALA A 3 -11.64 -21.94 4.82
CA ALA A 3 -11.49 -20.52 5.06
C ALA A 3 -12.72 -20.00 5.81
N ARG A 4 -12.58 -19.82 7.12
CA ARG A 4 -13.59 -19.13 7.95
C ARG A 4 -13.82 -17.74 7.39
N ARG A 5 -15.01 -17.57 6.81
CA ARG A 5 -15.55 -16.34 6.24
C ARG A 5 -15.31 -15.18 7.20
N GLY A 6 -14.64 -14.14 6.70
CA GLY A 6 -14.47 -12.89 7.43
C GLY A 6 -15.84 -12.28 7.72
N GLU A 7 -16.09 -11.95 8.99
CA GLU A 7 -17.22 -11.16 9.52
C GLU A 7 -18.57 -11.46 8.86
N ASP A 8 -19.42 -12.21 9.56
CA ASP A 8 -20.83 -12.42 9.22
C ASP A 8 -21.47 -11.13 8.70
N ILE A 9 -21.57 -11.03 7.37
CA ILE A 9 -22.36 -9.99 6.72
C ILE A 9 -23.79 -10.32 7.12
N LYS A 10 -24.28 -9.68 8.20
CA LYS A 10 -25.59 -9.95 8.77
C LYS A 10 -26.62 -9.90 7.64
N GLU A 11 -27.11 -11.07 7.28
CA GLU A 11 -28.22 -11.20 6.37
C GLU A 11 -29.45 -10.71 7.14
N VAL A 12 -30.06 -9.64 6.64
CA VAL A 12 -31.17 -8.96 7.28
C VAL A 12 -32.41 -9.12 6.43
N VAL A 13 -33.56 -9.25 7.09
CA VAL A 13 -34.86 -9.16 6.41
C VAL A 13 -35.12 -7.69 6.09
N CYS A 14 -35.35 -7.38 4.83
CA CYS A 14 -35.56 -6.00 4.40
C CYS A 14 -36.92 -5.48 4.85
N PRO A 15 -36.97 -4.39 5.63
CA PRO A 15 -38.23 -3.86 6.13
C PRO A 15 -39.10 -3.28 5.00
N ARG A 16 -38.53 -2.99 3.81
CA ARG A 16 -39.28 -2.45 2.67
C ARG A 16 -39.90 -3.50 1.75
N CYS A 17 -39.35 -4.70 1.67
CA CYS A 17 -39.85 -5.72 0.72
C CYS A 17 -39.94 -7.14 1.28
N GLY A 18 -39.61 -7.36 2.56
CA GLY A 18 -39.67 -8.67 3.22
C GLY A 18 -38.59 -9.66 2.77
N LEU A 19 -37.81 -9.36 1.74
CA LEU A 19 -36.76 -10.25 1.23
C LEU A 19 -35.51 -10.21 2.13
N LYS A 20 -34.82 -11.34 2.24
CA LYS A 20 -33.48 -11.38 2.83
C LYS A 20 -32.48 -10.63 1.92
N GLY A 21 -31.55 -9.92 2.53
CA GLY A 21 -30.51 -9.20 1.82
C GLY A 21 -29.37 -8.80 2.73
N ARG A 22 -28.39 -8.10 2.17
CA ARG A 22 -27.19 -7.66 2.90
C ARG A 22 -27.21 -6.15 3.09
N LEU A 23 -27.09 -5.70 4.33
CA LEU A 23 -26.92 -4.30 4.64
C LEU A 23 -25.58 -3.80 4.07
N SER A 24 -25.59 -2.64 3.41
CA SER A 24 -24.42 -2.06 2.75
C SER A 24 -24.61 -0.55 2.63
N ILE A 25 -23.51 0.20 2.63
CA ILE A 25 -23.52 1.61 2.26
C ILE A 25 -23.12 1.75 0.79
N ARG A 26 -23.90 2.49 0.01
CA ARG A 26 -23.73 2.63 -1.44
C ARG A 26 -23.85 4.08 -1.87
N ARG A 27 -23.02 4.45 -2.84
CA ARG A 27 -23.08 5.73 -3.55
C ARG A 27 -23.85 5.55 -4.85
N PHE A 28 -24.76 6.47 -5.13
CA PHE A 28 -25.54 6.52 -6.36
C PHE A 28 -25.33 7.89 -7.00
N ARG A 29 -25.12 7.89 -8.31
CA ARG A 29 -24.98 9.14 -9.08
C ARG A 29 -26.30 9.46 -9.76
N ALA A 30 -26.83 10.65 -9.51
CA ALA A 30 -28.04 11.13 -10.14
C ALA A 30 -27.95 12.64 -10.40
N LYS A 31 -28.27 13.06 -11.63
CA LYS A 31 -28.27 14.48 -12.05
C LYS A 31 -26.96 15.22 -11.71
N GLY A 32 -25.81 14.58 -11.91
CA GLY A 32 -24.49 15.17 -11.60
C GLY A 32 -24.05 15.07 -10.13
N HIS A 33 -24.96 14.83 -9.20
CA HIS A 33 -24.67 14.70 -7.77
C HIS A 33 -24.44 13.23 -7.36
N VAL A 34 -23.71 13.05 -6.26
CA VAL A 34 -23.49 11.74 -5.62
C VAL A 34 -24.22 11.72 -4.29
N TYR A 35 -25.06 10.71 -4.11
CA TYR A 35 -25.85 10.50 -2.90
C TYR A 35 -25.44 9.21 -2.23
N THR A 36 -25.34 9.22 -0.90
CA THR A 36 -24.89 8.07 -0.11
C THR A 36 -26.06 7.55 0.72
N TYR A 37 -26.33 6.25 0.61
CA TYR A 37 -27.44 5.62 1.29
C TYR A 37 -27.01 4.34 1.99
N GLU A 38 -27.62 4.10 3.15
CA GLU A 38 -27.70 2.77 3.73
C GLU A 38 -28.76 1.98 2.96
N VAL A 39 -28.36 0.86 2.37
CA VAL A 39 -29.22 0.03 1.51
C VAL A 39 -29.16 -1.44 1.91
N ILE A 40 -30.25 -2.15 1.66
CA ILE A 40 -30.24 -3.61 1.66
C ILE A 40 -30.12 -4.10 0.22
N VAL A 41 -29.06 -4.86 -0.04
CA VAL A 41 -28.73 -5.41 -1.35
C VAL A 41 -29.32 -6.82 -1.47
N HIS A 42 -30.19 -7.01 -2.45
CA HIS A 42 -30.81 -8.28 -2.79
C HIS A 42 -30.22 -8.84 -4.08
N LYS A 43 -30.00 -10.15 -4.12
CA LYS A 43 -29.74 -10.90 -5.35
C LYS A 43 -31.03 -11.63 -5.73
N ILE A 44 -31.74 -11.10 -6.72
CA ILE A 44 -33.03 -11.65 -7.18
C ILE A 44 -32.85 -12.33 -8.53
N LYS A 45 -33.60 -13.39 -8.80
CA LYS A 45 -33.67 -14.02 -10.12
C LYS A 45 -34.74 -13.29 -10.93
N GLY A 46 -34.35 -12.73 -12.07
CA GLY A 46 -35.27 -12.06 -12.98
C GLY A 46 -36.19 -13.05 -13.70
N PRO A 47 -37.24 -12.57 -14.40
CA PRO A 47 -38.13 -13.39 -15.21
C PRO A 47 -37.38 -14.16 -16.31
N ASP A 48 -36.26 -13.59 -16.78
CA ASP A 48 -35.30 -14.15 -17.74
C ASP A 48 -34.35 -15.19 -17.13
N GLY A 49 -34.55 -15.57 -15.86
CA GLY A 49 -33.67 -16.46 -15.12
C GLY A 49 -32.33 -15.83 -14.69
N ARG A 50 -32.02 -14.60 -15.11
CA ARG A 50 -30.74 -13.92 -14.82
C ARG A 50 -30.74 -13.32 -13.42
N ARG A 51 -29.62 -13.42 -12.70
CA ARG A 51 -29.48 -12.80 -11.38
C ARG A 51 -29.31 -11.29 -11.51
N ARG A 52 -30.24 -10.51 -10.96
CA ARG A 52 -30.18 -9.04 -10.88
C ARG A 52 -29.92 -8.60 -9.44
N THR A 53 -29.31 -7.43 -9.30
CA THR A 53 -29.08 -6.81 -7.99
C THR A 53 -30.14 -5.74 -7.77
N LYS A 54 -30.96 -5.88 -6.71
CA LYS A 54 -31.93 -4.87 -6.31
C LYS A 54 -31.44 -4.19 -5.04
N TYR A 55 -31.53 -2.86 -5.00
CA TYR A 55 -31.16 -2.04 -3.85
C TYR A 55 -32.42 -1.49 -3.21
N CYS A 56 -32.65 -1.79 -1.93
CA CYS A 56 -33.68 -1.14 -1.13
C CYS A 56 -33.02 -0.07 -0.27
N ILE A 57 -33.21 1.20 -0.64
CA ILE A 57 -32.73 2.35 0.14
C ILE A 57 -33.45 2.35 1.47
N ILE A 58 -32.71 2.39 2.59
CA ILE A 58 -33.29 2.45 3.93
C ILE A 58 -33.37 3.91 4.37
N ARG A 59 -32.22 4.58 4.39
CA ARG A 59 -32.06 5.99 4.73
C ARG A 59 -30.81 6.58 4.07
N GLU A 60 -30.75 7.89 4.03
CA GLU A 60 -29.52 8.63 3.70
C GLU A 60 -28.43 8.37 4.74
N SER A 61 -27.18 8.41 4.31
CA SER A 61 -25.99 8.18 5.13
C SER A 61 -24.90 9.15 4.71
N ASP A 62 -24.05 9.54 5.64
CA ASP A 62 -22.95 10.44 5.36
C ASP A 62 -21.93 9.79 4.43
N ASP A 63 -21.33 10.58 3.53
CA ASP A 63 -20.31 10.06 2.63
C ASP A 63 -19.11 9.48 3.39
N SER A 64 -18.81 10.03 4.57
CA SER A 64 -17.77 9.51 5.47
C SER A 64 -18.00 8.05 5.87
N ASP A 65 -19.26 7.61 6.01
CA ASP A 65 -19.58 6.21 6.33
C ASP A 65 -19.24 5.26 5.19
N TYR A 66 -19.43 5.70 3.94
CA TYR A 66 -19.02 4.94 2.77
C TYR A 66 -17.51 4.73 2.74
N PHE A 67 -16.73 5.76 3.11
CA PHE A 67 -15.27 5.71 3.08
C PHE A 67 -14.66 4.87 4.20
N ARG A 68 -15.37 4.60 5.31
CA ARG A 68 -14.88 3.76 6.42
C ARG A 68 -14.33 2.39 5.99
N LYS A 69 -14.84 1.81 4.89
CA LYS A 69 -14.35 0.53 4.34
C LYS A 69 -12.95 0.63 3.72
N PHE A 70 -12.45 1.82 3.45
CA PHE A 70 -11.10 2.10 2.93
C PHE A 70 -10.16 2.63 4.01
N LEU A 71 -10.68 3.21 5.08
CA LEU A 71 -9.84 3.78 6.15
C LEU A 71 -9.29 2.68 7.06
N ILE A 72 -8.05 2.84 7.53
CA ILE A 72 -7.49 1.98 8.58
C ILE A 72 -7.81 2.62 9.92
N ARG A 73 -8.67 1.97 10.71
CA ARG A 73 -8.87 2.37 12.10
C ARG A 73 -7.55 2.16 12.86
N PRO A 74 -7.11 3.10 13.71
CA PRO A 74 -5.96 2.87 14.58
C PRO A 74 -6.27 1.65 15.44
N TYR A 75 -5.52 0.56 15.22
CA TYR A 75 -5.74 -0.71 15.90
C TYR A 75 -4.52 -1.02 16.76
N GLY A 76 -4.69 -0.95 18.09
CA GLY A 76 -3.70 -1.40 19.07
C GLY A 76 -2.26 -0.95 18.82
N LYS A 77 -1.31 -1.62 19.50
CA LYS A 77 0.13 -1.44 19.25
C LYS A 77 0.47 -2.14 17.94
N SER A 78 0.82 -1.38 16.90
CA SER A 78 1.30 -1.93 15.62
C SER A 78 2.50 -2.83 15.87
N ARG A 79 2.52 -4.00 15.20
CA ARG A 79 3.69 -4.89 15.16
C ARG A 79 4.48 -4.59 13.90
N PHE A 80 5.78 -4.81 13.96
CA PHE A 80 6.70 -4.47 12.89
C PHE A 80 7.67 -5.63 12.64
N PHE A 81 7.93 -5.88 11.37
CA PHE A 81 8.65 -7.06 10.92
C PHE A 81 9.69 -6.66 9.88
N VAL A 82 10.83 -7.34 9.89
CA VAL A 82 11.87 -7.24 8.87
C VAL A 82 12.26 -8.64 8.44
N SER A 83 12.62 -8.79 7.17
CA SER A 83 13.15 -10.05 6.64
C SER A 83 14.53 -9.84 6.04
N ARG A 84 15.27 -10.93 5.83
CA ARG A 84 16.53 -10.92 5.07
C ARG A 84 16.35 -10.40 3.65
N LEU A 85 15.21 -10.66 3.02
CA LEU A 85 14.88 -10.26 1.66
C LEU A 85 14.41 -8.80 1.57
N SER A 86 14.07 -8.16 2.69
CA SER A 86 13.62 -6.77 2.77
C SER A 86 14.76 -5.75 2.66
N ILE A 87 15.67 -5.99 1.72
CA ILE A 87 16.79 -5.10 1.38
C ILE A 87 16.67 -4.77 -0.10
N SER A 88 16.44 -3.51 -0.43
CA SER A 88 16.53 -3.01 -1.80
C SER A 88 17.98 -2.67 -2.11
N LYS A 89 18.49 -3.16 -3.24
CA LYS A 89 19.84 -2.86 -3.73
C LYS A 89 19.71 -2.13 -5.06
N PHE A 90 20.38 -1.01 -5.20
CA PHE A 90 20.35 -0.21 -6.42
C PHE A 90 21.66 0.55 -6.57
N ILE A 91 21.95 0.97 -7.81
CA ILE A 91 23.10 1.81 -8.11
C ILE A 91 22.62 3.26 -8.19
N LYS A 92 23.34 4.19 -7.57
CA LYS A 92 23.13 5.63 -7.70
C LYS A 92 24.50 6.31 -7.69
N ASN A 93 24.76 7.15 -8.69
CA ASN A 93 26.04 7.85 -8.87
C ASN A 93 27.22 6.86 -8.83
N ASP A 94 27.14 5.80 -9.63
CA ASP A 94 28.13 4.70 -9.73
C ASP A 94 28.49 4.00 -8.41
N ARG A 95 27.63 4.12 -7.38
CA ARG A 95 27.81 3.48 -6.09
C ARG A 95 26.65 2.55 -5.77
N TRP A 96 26.97 1.43 -5.13
CA TRP A 96 25.97 0.50 -4.61
C TRP A 96 25.34 1.06 -3.33
N HIS A 97 24.02 1.11 -3.31
CA HIS A 97 23.22 1.49 -2.15
C HIS A 97 22.40 0.31 -1.66
N HIS A 98 22.26 0.23 -0.33
CA HIS A 98 21.49 -0.81 0.34
C HIS A 98 20.48 -0.19 1.29
N LEU A 99 19.20 -0.35 0.97
CA LEU A 99 18.11 0.18 1.77
C LEU A 99 17.34 -0.96 2.45
N ARG A 100 17.39 -1.02 3.78
CA ARG A 100 16.63 -1.99 4.56
C ARG A 100 15.25 -1.45 4.90
N HIS A 101 14.26 -2.34 4.91
CA HIS A 101 12.86 -1.97 5.11
C HIS A 101 12.20 -2.75 6.24
N VAL A 102 11.32 -2.07 6.96
CA VAL A 102 10.43 -2.64 7.96
C VAL A 102 9.00 -2.58 7.46
N LEU A 103 8.24 -3.65 7.69
CA LEU A 103 6.83 -3.76 7.36
C LEU A 103 5.98 -3.72 8.64
N SER A 104 5.02 -2.82 8.71
CA SER A 104 4.04 -2.81 9.80
C SER A 104 2.92 -3.83 9.59
N SER A 105 2.21 -4.18 10.66
CA SER A 105 1.01 -5.04 10.64
C SER A 105 -0.21 -4.49 9.87
N ASP A 106 -0.13 -3.23 9.43
CA ASP A 106 -1.09 -2.57 8.52
C ASP A 106 -0.46 -2.27 7.15
N PHE A 107 0.68 -2.90 6.86
CA PHE A 107 1.41 -2.88 5.59
C PHE A 107 2.02 -1.54 5.18
N ARG A 108 2.37 -0.70 6.14
CA ARG A 108 3.25 0.46 5.90
C ARG A 108 4.69 -0.03 5.79
N ALA A 109 5.37 0.40 4.74
CA ALA A 109 6.81 0.21 4.58
C ALA A 109 7.53 1.39 5.26
N LEU A 110 8.62 1.11 5.95
CA LEU A 110 9.43 2.12 6.64
C LEU A 110 10.90 1.86 6.32
N LYS A 111 11.66 2.92 6.09
CA LYS A 111 13.11 2.81 6.01
C LYS A 111 13.66 2.40 7.37
N LEU A 112 14.54 1.42 7.41
CA LEU A 112 15.30 1.09 8.61
C LEU A 112 16.61 1.90 8.59
N SER A 113 16.70 2.92 9.42
CA SER A 113 17.90 3.73 9.61
C SER A 113 18.80 3.11 10.69
N GLY A 114 20.11 3.12 10.47
CA GLY A 114 21.08 2.49 11.38
C GLY A 114 22.22 1.84 10.61
N THR A 115 23.45 2.17 11.01
CA THR A 115 24.67 1.66 10.39
C THR A 115 24.69 0.14 10.37
N VAL A 116 25.24 -0.46 9.31
CA VAL A 116 25.36 -1.92 9.09
C VAL A 116 25.82 -2.71 10.33
N LYS A 117 26.67 -2.09 11.17
CA LYS A 117 27.18 -2.68 12.42
C LYS A 117 26.10 -2.99 13.47
N LYS A 118 24.98 -2.25 13.49
CA LYS A 118 23.94 -2.39 14.52
C LYS A 118 22.93 -3.50 14.26
N LEU A 119 22.88 -4.04 13.04
CA LEU A 119 21.89 -5.02 12.59
C LEU A 119 22.57 -6.20 11.89
N THR A 120 23.25 -7.02 12.68
CA THR A 120 23.72 -8.36 12.28
C THR A 120 22.55 -9.34 12.35
N LEU A 121 22.01 -9.70 11.18
CA LEU A 121 20.98 -10.75 11.07
C LEU A 121 21.69 -12.11 11.01
N SER A 122 21.31 -13.03 11.89
CA SER A 122 21.93 -14.34 12.19
C SER A 122 21.77 -15.40 11.08
N GLY A 123 21.50 -15.00 9.83
CA GLY A 123 21.19 -15.92 8.73
C GLY A 123 19.74 -16.43 8.69
N TRP A 124 18.96 -16.18 9.75
CA TRP A 124 17.53 -16.51 9.82
C TRP A 124 16.65 -15.50 9.07
N PRO A 125 15.53 -15.92 8.46
CA PRO A 125 14.86 -15.13 7.42
C PRO A 125 14.00 -14.00 7.96
N ILE A 126 13.47 -14.08 9.20
CA ILE A 126 12.41 -13.18 9.68
C ILE A 126 12.62 -12.75 11.14
N TYR A 127 12.40 -11.46 11.40
CA TYR A 127 12.46 -10.87 12.72
C TYR A 127 11.23 -9.99 12.98
N GLU A 128 10.75 -10.00 14.21
CA GLU A 128 9.83 -9.01 14.77
C GLU A 128 10.60 -7.99 15.61
N ILE A 129 10.19 -6.73 15.57
CA ILE A 129 10.76 -5.68 16.41
C ILE A 129 10.02 -5.62 17.75
N LYS A 130 10.77 -5.62 18.87
CA LYS A 130 10.26 -5.60 20.24
C LYS A 130 9.22 -4.49 20.44
N LYS A 131 8.12 -4.86 21.09
CA LYS A 131 7.00 -3.98 21.39
C LYS A 131 7.47 -2.75 22.19
N GLY A 132 7.18 -1.56 21.70
CA GLY A 132 7.56 -0.29 22.33
C GLY A 132 8.75 0.40 21.68
N GLN A 133 9.52 -0.30 20.84
CA GLN A 133 10.65 0.28 20.10
C GLN A 133 10.23 1.07 18.86
N MET A 134 8.97 0.94 18.43
CA MET A 134 8.43 1.68 17.28
C MET A 134 7.13 2.37 17.63
N ARG A 135 6.97 3.61 17.15
CA ARG A 135 5.78 4.44 17.38
C ARG A 135 5.23 4.98 16.07
N GLY A 136 3.92 4.86 15.87
CA GLY A 136 3.18 5.70 14.94
C GLY A 136 3.57 5.58 13.46
N ALA A 137 3.40 6.68 12.71
CA ALA A 137 3.73 6.83 11.31
C ALA A 137 5.03 7.63 11.19
N GLN A 138 6.13 6.92 10.94
CA GLN A 138 7.46 7.48 10.72
C GLN A 138 7.85 7.26 9.25
N LEU A 139 8.93 7.88 8.79
CA LEU A 139 9.51 7.62 7.46
C LEU A 139 10.70 6.67 7.57
N ASP A 140 11.46 6.83 8.64
CA ASP A 140 12.59 6.02 9.02
C ASP A 140 12.51 5.62 10.50
N VAL A 141 13.18 4.53 10.85
CA VAL A 141 13.25 4.01 12.23
C VAL A 141 14.63 3.47 12.56
N SER A 142 15.15 3.81 13.73
CA SER A 142 16.40 3.25 14.23
C SER A 142 16.15 2.08 15.17
N VAL A 143 16.75 0.93 14.85
CA VAL A 143 16.58 -0.34 15.58
C VAL A 143 17.94 -1.01 15.72
N GLU A 144 18.21 -1.61 16.88
CA GLU A 144 19.43 -2.37 17.13
C GLU A 144 19.15 -3.88 17.14
N SER A 145 20.16 -4.73 16.93
CA SER A 145 19.98 -6.20 16.97
C SER A 145 19.30 -6.69 18.26
N LYS A 146 19.56 -6.05 19.40
CA LYS A 146 18.94 -6.39 20.69
C LYS A 146 17.42 -6.15 20.73
N ASP A 147 16.91 -5.34 19.80
CA ASP A 147 15.49 -5.01 19.66
C ASP A 147 14.76 -5.95 18.71
N LEU A 148 15.47 -6.89 18.08
CA LEU A 148 14.91 -7.90 17.21
C LEU A 148 14.59 -9.18 18.01
N ILE A 149 13.44 -9.75 17.70
CA ILE A 149 13.03 -11.09 18.11
C ILE A 149 12.99 -11.92 16.84
N GLU A 150 13.85 -12.91 16.75
CA GLU A 150 13.80 -13.90 15.67
C GLU A 150 12.50 -14.71 15.78
N ILE A 151 11.84 -14.97 14.66
CA ILE A 151 10.58 -15.72 14.62
C ILE A 151 10.61 -16.79 13.52
N ASP A 152 10.04 -17.95 13.82
CA ASP A 152 10.01 -19.10 12.89
C ASP A 152 9.14 -18.85 11.66
N ASP A 153 8.04 -18.10 11.82
CA ASP A 153 7.13 -17.77 10.74
C ASP A 153 6.42 -16.42 10.95
N CYS A 154 5.96 -15.84 9.84
CA CYS A 154 5.19 -14.61 9.81
C CYS A 154 3.68 -14.85 9.65
N ARG A 155 3.11 -15.95 10.19
CA ARG A 155 1.66 -16.25 10.09
C ARG A 155 0.76 -15.12 10.59
N TYR A 156 1.27 -14.27 11.48
CA TYR A 156 0.57 -13.06 11.87
C TYR A 156 0.33 -12.10 10.69
N LEU A 157 1.34 -11.81 9.86
CA LEU A 157 1.20 -10.98 8.66
C LEU A 157 0.22 -11.60 7.66
N VAL A 158 0.31 -12.93 7.45
CA VAL A 158 -0.64 -13.68 6.62
C VAL A 158 -2.09 -13.49 7.09
N LYS A 159 -2.35 -13.71 8.39
CA LYS A 159 -3.68 -13.50 8.98
C LYS A 159 -4.16 -12.06 8.78
N ARG A 160 -3.28 -11.07 8.94
CA ARG A 160 -3.59 -9.65 8.71
C ARG A 160 -3.92 -9.35 7.26
N PHE A 161 -3.19 -9.93 6.31
CA PHE A 161 -3.39 -9.76 4.88
C PHE A 161 -4.79 -10.23 4.47
N TYR A 162 -5.15 -11.47 4.78
CA TYR A 162 -6.47 -12.01 4.48
C TYR A 162 -7.61 -11.35 5.27
N TRP A 163 -7.34 -10.92 6.51
CA TRP A 163 -8.30 -10.13 7.29
C TRP A 163 -8.63 -8.79 6.63
N LEU A 164 -7.63 -8.11 6.04
CA LEU A 164 -7.84 -6.87 5.29
C LEU A 164 -8.50 -7.14 3.93
N LEU A 165 -8.04 -8.15 3.18
CA LEU A 165 -8.65 -8.53 1.90
C LEU A 165 -10.13 -8.86 2.02
N SER A 166 -10.57 -9.48 3.11
CA SER A 166 -11.99 -9.82 3.31
C SER A 166 -12.87 -8.62 3.67
N ARG A 167 -12.30 -7.55 4.23
CA ARG A 167 -13.05 -6.44 4.84
C ARG A 167 -12.94 -5.10 4.10
N LYS A 168 -11.86 -4.88 3.37
CA LYS A 168 -11.60 -3.59 2.72
C LYS A 168 -12.37 -3.44 1.41
N GLY A 169 -12.72 -2.18 1.10
CA GLY A 169 -13.40 -1.86 -0.15
C GLY A 169 -12.58 -2.31 -1.36
N ARG A 170 -13.27 -2.76 -2.42
CA ARG A 170 -12.66 -3.27 -3.66
C ARG A 170 -12.60 -2.18 -4.72
N ILE A 171 -11.45 -2.02 -5.37
CA ILE A 171 -11.23 -1.20 -6.56
C ILE A 171 -10.39 -2.04 -7.53
N ASP A 172 -11.04 -2.66 -8.53
CA ASP A 172 -10.35 -3.60 -9.44
C ASP A 172 -9.69 -2.92 -10.64
N PHE A 173 -10.16 -1.74 -11.06
CA PHE A 173 -9.60 -1.00 -12.18
C PHE A 173 -9.48 0.47 -11.80
N ILE A 174 -8.25 0.93 -11.61
CA ILE A 174 -7.95 2.28 -11.15
C ILE A 174 -8.34 3.31 -12.21
N HIS A 175 -8.02 3.07 -13.49
CA HIS A 175 -8.41 3.95 -14.59
C HIS A 175 -9.93 4.18 -14.70
N ARG A 176 -10.77 3.24 -14.25
CA ARG A 176 -12.24 3.41 -14.20
C ARG A 176 -12.75 4.04 -12.91
N SER A 177 -11.89 4.11 -11.90
CA SER A 177 -12.22 4.51 -10.53
C SER A 177 -11.45 5.75 -10.07
N VAL A 178 -10.85 6.50 -11.00
CA VAL A 178 -9.98 7.66 -10.73
C VAL A 178 -10.58 8.61 -9.71
N ARG A 179 -11.86 8.99 -9.87
CA ARG A 179 -12.55 9.91 -8.96
C ARG A 179 -12.63 9.38 -7.53
N LEU A 180 -12.88 8.08 -7.36
CA LEU A 180 -12.95 7.46 -6.05
C LEU A 180 -11.57 7.42 -5.37
N VAL A 181 -10.51 7.13 -6.13
CA VAL A 181 -9.14 7.11 -5.62
C VAL A 181 -8.67 8.54 -5.28
N ASP A 182 -9.00 9.52 -6.10
CA ASP A 182 -8.77 10.94 -5.84
C ASP A 182 -9.44 11.41 -4.53
N GLU A 183 -10.71 11.08 -4.33
CA GLU A 183 -11.41 11.36 -3.07
C GLU A 183 -10.75 10.69 -1.86
N LEU A 184 -10.17 9.50 -2.01
CA LEU A 184 -9.43 8.82 -0.94
C LEU A 184 -8.18 9.60 -0.50
N PHE A 185 -7.52 10.32 -1.39
CA PHE A 185 -6.38 11.19 -1.04
C PHE A 185 -6.77 12.35 -0.12
N ASN A 186 -8.04 12.74 -0.04
CA ASN A 186 -8.51 13.73 0.93
C ASN A 186 -8.46 13.20 2.37
N TYR A 187 -8.60 11.88 2.55
CA TYR A 187 -8.46 11.22 3.86
C TYR A 187 -7.00 10.95 4.23
N GLY A 188 -6.06 11.08 3.27
CA GLY A 188 -4.63 11.00 3.48
C GLY A 188 -4.05 9.61 3.73
N SER A 189 -4.74 8.73 4.45
CA SER A 189 -4.31 7.34 4.68
C SER A 189 -5.45 6.37 4.47
N PHE A 190 -5.26 5.43 3.55
CA PHE A 190 -6.28 4.46 3.16
C PHE A 190 -5.66 3.13 2.71
N ILE A 191 -6.52 2.14 2.55
CA ILE A 191 -6.20 0.83 2.00
C ILE A 191 -7.42 0.31 1.24
N PHE A 192 -7.19 -0.28 0.08
CA PHE A 192 -8.23 -0.99 -0.65
C PHE A 192 -7.69 -2.33 -1.14
N ARG A 193 -8.61 -3.27 -1.39
CA ARG A 193 -8.28 -4.50 -2.09
C ARG A 193 -8.48 -4.30 -3.58
N SER A 194 -7.62 -4.92 -4.36
CA SER A 194 -7.68 -4.91 -5.82
C SER A 194 -7.39 -6.31 -6.35
N ARG A 195 -7.47 -6.46 -7.66
CA ARG A 195 -6.90 -7.57 -8.40
C ARG A 195 -5.72 -7.03 -9.18
N PHE A 196 -4.62 -7.78 -9.24
CA PHE A 196 -3.54 -7.43 -10.15
C PHE A 196 -4.03 -7.62 -11.58
N TYR A 197 -4.03 -6.54 -12.35
CA TYR A 197 -4.31 -6.56 -13.78
C TYR A 197 -3.09 -6.00 -14.50
N CYS A 198 -2.82 -6.60 -15.65
CA CYS A 198 -1.84 -6.14 -16.62
C CYS A 198 -2.40 -6.51 -18.00
N ASP A 199 -2.72 -5.50 -18.78
CA ASP A 199 -3.11 -5.58 -20.19
C ASP A 199 -2.36 -4.49 -20.96
N ASP A 200 -2.42 -4.53 -22.28
CA ASP A 200 -1.63 -3.70 -23.19
C ASP A 200 -1.75 -2.18 -22.93
N GLU A 201 -2.85 -1.74 -22.32
CA GLU A 201 -3.11 -0.32 -22.04
C GLU A 201 -3.03 0.02 -20.55
N HIS A 202 -3.25 -0.96 -19.67
CA HIS A 202 -3.47 -0.74 -18.27
C HIS A 202 -2.84 -1.81 -17.38
N ASN A 203 -2.14 -1.36 -16.35
CA ASN A 203 -1.73 -2.20 -15.25
C ASN A 203 -1.96 -1.50 -13.90
N LEU A 204 -2.14 -2.30 -12.84
CA LEU A 204 -2.49 -1.78 -11.52
C LEU A 204 -1.45 -0.81 -10.95
N ILE A 205 -0.17 -1.15 -11.09
CA ILE A 205 0.93 -0.42 -10.46
C ILE A 205 1.09 0.93 -11.15
N GLU A 206 1.20 0.94 -12.48
CA GLU A 206 1.28 2.14 -13.29
C GLU A 206 0.06 3.03 -13.18
N ASP A 207 -1.16 2.48 -13.27
CA ASP A 207 -2.37 3.28 -13.13
C ASP A 207 -2.39 4.02 -11.77
N MET A 208 -1.96 3.33 -10.69
CA MET A 208 -1.85 3.96 -9.37
C MET A 208 -0.75 5.04 -9.35
N MET A 209 0.41 4.77 -9.94
CA MET A 209 1.53 5.71 -10.00
C MET A 209 1.20 6.96 -10.82
N ARG A 210 0.57 6.81 -11.99
CA ARG A 210 0.07 7.92 -12.82
C ARG A 210 -0.90 8.81 -12.02
N LEU A 211 -1.79 8.22 -11.22
CA LEU A 211 -2.64 9.00 -10.33
C LEU A 211 -1.87 9.72 -9.24
N CYS A 212 -0.87 9.08 -8.62
CA CYS A 212 -0.01 9.71 -7.61
C CYS A 212 0.76 10.90 -8.20
N ILE A 213 1.32 10.76 -9.41
CA ILE A 213 1.98 11.86 -10.14
C ILE A 213 1.00 13.02 -10.35
N GLY A 214 -0.22 12.73 -10.81
CA GLY A 214 -1.29 13.73 -10.91
C GLY A 214 -1.58 14.45 -9.59
N GLN A 215 -1.58 13.72 -8.46
CA GLN A 215 -1.74 14.32 -7.13
C GLN A 215 -0.56 15.24 -6.77
N SER A 216 0.68 14.88 -7.08
CA SER A 216 1.85 15.72 -6.83
C SER A 216 1.81 17.03 -7.61
N VAL A 217 1.33 16.99 -8.86
CA VAL A 217 1.16 18.20 -9.69
C VAL A 217 0.10 19.14 -9.12
N VAL A 218 -1.04 18.58 -8.68
CA VAL A 218 -2.16 19.38 -8.13
C VAL A 218 -1.86 19.88 -6.71
N ARG A 219 -1.24 19.04 -5.88
CA ARG A 219 -0.94 19.32 -4.47
C ARG A 219 0.56 19.60 -4.33
N LYS A 220 0.94 20.86 -4.55
CA LYS A 220 2.32 21.34 -4.31
C LYS A 220 2.84 20.83 -2.95
N ASN A 221 4.06 20.31 -2.91
CA ASN A 221 4.73 19.71 -1.73
C ASN A 221 4.25 18.30 -1.32
N VAL A 222 3.82 17.48 -2.28
CA VAL A 222 3.49 16.08 -2.07
C VAL A 222 4.45 15.18 -2.84
N PHE A 223 5.06 14.21 -2.14
CA PHE A 223 6.00 13.23 -2.70
C PHE A 223 5.51 11.81 -2.44
N PHE A 224 5.86 10.88 -3.33
CA PHE A 224 5.40 9.49 -3.27
C PHE A 224 6.57 8.51 -3.33
N ASN A 225 6.64 7.63 -2.34
CA ASN A 225 7.53 6.47 -2.31
C ASN A 225 6.72 5.20 -2.56
N TYR A 226 7.19 4.39 -3.51
CA TYR A 226 6.51 3.17 -3.92
C TYR A 226 7.22 1.94 -3.37
N TYR A 227 6.42 0.94 -2.99
CA TYR A 227 6.90 -0.30 -2.40
C TYR A 227 6.08 -1.48 -2.92
N ILE A 228 6.72 -2.64 -2.95
CA ILE A 228 6.06 -3.91 -3.19
C ILE A 228 6.38 -4.87 -2.04
N THR A 229 5.37 -5.59 -1.60
CA THR A 229 5.43 -6.57 -0.52
C THR A 229 4.84 -7.87 -0.99
N VAL A 230 5.57 -8.98 -0.81
CA VAL A 230 5.05 -10.33 -1.06
C VAL A 230 5.19 -11.16 0.20
N ILE A 231 4.13 -11.87 0.57
CA ILE A 231 4.06 -12.68 1.78
C ILE A 231 3.77 -14.12 1.38
N HIS A 232 4.59 -15.06 1.85
CA HIS A 232 4.33 -16.48 1.62
C HIS A 232 3.02 -16.90 2.32
N PRO A 233 2.07 -17.59 1.66
CA PRO A 233 0.78 -17.97 2.24
C PRO A 233 0.89 -18.78 3.55
N ASN A 234 1.90 -19.65 3.66
CA ASN A 234 2.19 -20.41 4.89
C ASN A 234 3.01 -19.65 5.95
N GLY A 235 3.36 -18.38 5.72
CA GLY A 235 4.15 -17.57 6.65
C GLY A 235 5.65 -17.87 6.66
N ARG A 236 6.15 -18.66 5.71
CA ARG A 236 7.57 -19.07 5.66
C ARG A 236 8.55 -17.92 5.39
N GLY A 237 8.06 -16.84 4.77
CA GLY A 237 8.87 -15.74 4.31
C GLY A 237 7.99 -14.58 3.87
N PHE A 238 8.59 -13.40 3.82
CA PHE A 238 8.03 -12.24 3.13
C PHE A 238 9.18 -11.32 2.72
N PHE A 239 8.90 -10.35 1.87
CA PHE A 239 9.78 -9.20 1.71
C PHE A 239 8.96 -7.91 1.58
N VAL A 240 9.63 -6.78 1.81
CA VAL A 240 9.18 -5.46 1.36
C VAL A 240 10.38 -4.75 0.74
N LYS A 241 10.21 -4.23 -0.48
CA LYS A 241 11.25 -3.56 -1.26
C LYS A 241 10.68 -2.29 -1.88
N VAL A 242 11.55 -1.33 -2.18
CA VAL A 242 11.22 -0.18 -3.03
C VAL A 242 10.75 -0.68 -4.40
N TRP A 243 9.74 -0.03 -4.95
CA TRP A 243 9.39 -0.15 -6.36
C TRP A 243 9.91 1.10 -7.10
N PRO A 244 10.63 0.95 -8.21
CA PRO A 244 11.21 2.10 -8.90
C PRO A 244 10.12 3.01 -9.49
N TRP A 245 10.41 4.30 -9.57
CA TRP A 245 9.50 5.29 -10.13
C TRP A 245 9.46 5.25 -11.68
N LYS A 246 10.59 4.87 -12.28
CA LYS A 246 10.76 4.51 -13.69
C LYS A 246 10.87 2.98 -13.75
N PHE A 247 9.93 2.36 -14.43
CA PHE A 247 9.93 0.94 -14.75
C PHE A 247 9.58 0.84 -16.23
N ASP A 248 10.00 -0.24 -16.87
CA ASP A 248 9.48 -0.58 -18.19
C ASP A 248 8.27 -1.52 -18.06
N TYR A 249 7.53 -1.66 -19.16
CA TYR A 249 6.38 -2.56 -19.19
C TYR A 249 6.82 -4.03 -19.07
N GLU A 250 8.07 -4.35 -19.39
CA GLU A 250 8.63 -5.71 -19.27
C GLU A 250 8.79 -6.11 -17.80
N ASP A 251 9.26 -5.22 -16.91
CA ASP A 251 9.37 -5.42 -15.47
C ASP A 251 8.01 -5.75 -14.83
N ILE A 252 6.96 -5.02 -15.24
CA ILE A 252 5.59 -5.27 -14.78
C ILE A 252 5.05 -6.58 -15.36
N GLY A 253 5.35 -6.86 -16.64
CA GLY A 253 5.02 -8.13 -17.28
C GLY A 253 5.64 -9.32 -16.55
N ALA A 254 6.93 -9.25 -16.22
CA ALA A 254 7.65 -10.29 -15.48
C ALA A 254 7.07 -10.52 -14.08
N LEU A 255 6.67 -9.43 -13.39
CA LEU A 255 5.92 -9.55 -12.14
C LEU A 255 4.56 -10.24 -12.34
N TYR A 256 3.85 -9.88 -13.40
CA TYR A 256 2.52 -10.41 -13.72
C TYR A 256 2.56 -11.88 -14.14
N ASP A 257 3.60 -12.33 -14.84
CA ASP A 257 3.80 -13.73 -15.19
C ASP A 257 3.93 -14.63 -13.96
N ILE A 258 4.45 -14.10 -12.85
CA ILE A 258 4.57 -14.80 -11.58
C ILE A 258 3.30 -14.65 -10.74
N LEU A 259 2.86 -13.40 -10.50
CA LEU A 259 1.79 -13.09 -9.56
C LEU A 259 0.39 -13.34 -10.15
N GLY A 260 0.27 -13.37 -11.48
CA GLY A 260 -0.97 -13.49 -12.23
C GLY A 260 -2.03 -12.48 -11.78
N THR A 261 -3.30 -12.89 -11.86
CA THR A 261 -4.43 -12.05 -11.43
C THR A 261 -4.70 -12.12 -9.90
N ALA A 262 -3.64 -12.17 -9.09
CA ALA A 262 -3.79 -12.30 -7.64
C ALA A 262 -4.62 -11.15 -7.03
N ASP A 263 -5.44 -11.47 -6.03
CA ASP A 263 -6.02 -10.44 -5.17
C ASP A 263 -4.90 -9.81 -4.32
N CYS A 264 -4.87 -8.49 -4.28
CA CYS A 264 -3.82 -7.72 -3.62
C CYS A 264 -4.41 -6.58 -2.77
N LEU A 265 -3.60 -5.98 -1.92
CA LEU A 265 -3.93 -4.75 -1.21
C LEU A 265 -3.06 -3.62 -1.74
N VAL A 266 -3.68 -2.46 -1.95
CA VAL A 266 -2.95 -1.20 -2.17
C VAL A 266 -3.08 -0.37 -0.90
N ARG A 267 -1.95 -0.16 -0.23
CA ARG A 267 -1.88 0.55 1.05
C ARG A 267 -1.22 1.91 0.84
N VAL A 268 -1.92 2.99 1.17
CA VAL A 268 -1.43 4.38 1.04
C VAL A 268 -1.42 5.07 2.39
N TRP A 269 -0.27 5.54 2.87
CA TRP A 269 -0.15 6.34 4.09
C TRP A 269 0.62 7.63 3.82
N ARG A 270 0.49 8.62 4.70
CA ARG A 270 1.25 9.86 4.60
C ARG A 270 1.88 10.25 5.93
N VAL A 271 3.04 10.89 5.84
CA VAL A 271 3.76 11.49 6.96
C VAL A 271 4.07 12.92 6.58
N PHE A 272 3.90 13.85 7.51
CA PHE A 272 4.31 15.24 7.31
C PHE A 272 5.77 15.39 7.71
N LYS A 273 6.62 15.81 6.78
CA LYS A 273 8.00 16.24 7.07
C LYS A 273 7.97 17.77 7.20
N PRO A 274 8.13 18.32 8.42
CA PRO A 274 8.22 19.77 8.58
C PRO A 274 9.45 20.29 7.82
N ALA A 275 9.40 21.53 7.36
CA ALA A 275 10.59 22.17 6.80
C ALA A 275 11.67 22.23 7.89
N GLN A 276 12.88 21.77 7.57
CA GLN A 276 14.03 21.93 8.45
C GLN A 276 14.48 23.39 8.34
N LEU A 277 14.50 24.12 9.47
CA LEU A 277 14.96 25.50 9.50
C LEU A 277 16.04 25.71 10.56
N PRO A 278 17.13 26.39 10.17
CA PRO A 278 17.14 27.84 10.38
C PRO A 278 17.28 28.72 9.11
N PHE A 279 17.63 28.20 7.93
CA PHE A 279 18.16 29.01 6.82
C PHE A 279 17.20 29.38 5.66
N ALA A 280 15.96 28.87 5.63
CA ALA A 280 14.98 29.13 4.57
C ALA A 280 13.56 29.43 5.12
N PRO A 281 13.32 30.59 5.76
CA PRO A 281 12.10 30.89 6.52
C PRO A 281 10.77 30.79 5.72
N THR A 282 10.85 30.66 4.40
CA THR A 282 9.73 30.46 3.48
C THR A 282 9.46 29.00 3.11
N ALA A 283 10.35 28.06 3.48
CA ALA A 283 10.23 26.65 3.15
C ALA A 283 8.98 26.05 3.81
N LYS A 284 8.07 25.52 2.98
CA LYS A 284 6.87 24.83 3.44
C LYS A 284 7.20 23.37 3.69
N GLY A 285 6.69 22.79 4.78
CA GLY A 285 6.79 21.36 5.03
C GLY A 285 6.15 20.55 3.89
N LYS A 286 6.62 19.31 3.72
CA LYS A 286 6.19 18.41 2.65
C LYS A 286 5.45 17.19 3.19
N TRP A 287 4.44 16.72 2.46
CA TRP A 287 3.78 15.46 2.74
C TRP A 287 4.44 14.35 1.93
N ILE A 288 4.97 13.36 2.63
CA ILE A 288 5.55 12.17 2.01
C ILE A 288 4.54 11.04 2.15
N TYR A 289 4.08 10.53 1.01
CA TYR A 289 3.20 9.39 0.91
C TYR A 289 4.01 8.13 0.64
N GLY A 290 3.63 7.04 1.30
CA GLY A 290 4.05 5.71 0.92
C GLY A 290 2.90 4.96 0.26
N VAL A 291 3.19 4.27 -0.83
CA VAL A 291 2.25 3.41 -1.57
C VAL A 291 2.85 2.01 -1.60
N ASN A 292 2.17 1.03 -1.02
CA ASN A 292 2.64 -0.35 -0.97
C ASN A 292 1.64 -1.28 -1.65
N PHE A 293 2.11 -2.02 -2.65
CA PHE A 293 1.38 -3.09 -3.32
C PHE A 293 1.68 -4.42 -2.62
N VAL A 294 0.68 -4.99 -1.96
CA VAL A 294 0.85 -6.16 -1.08
C VAL A 294 0.19 -7.38 -1.70
N PHE A 295 0.98 -8.43 -1.90
CA PHE A 295 0.60 -9.70 -2.50
C PHE A 295 0.83 -10.87 -1.55
N GLY A 296 0.07 -11.94 -1.74
CA GLY A 296 0.36 -13.25 -1.17
C GLY A 296 0.74 -14.22 -2.27
N HIS A 297 1.95 -14.79 -2.23
CA HIS A 297 2.44 -15.70 -3.28
C HIS A 297 3.48 -16.69 -2.74
N GLU A 298 3.52 -17.90 -3.29
CA GLU A 298 4.45 -18.95 -2.85
C GLU A 298 5.89 -18.68 -3.31
N GLU A 299 6.06 -18.14 -4.52
CA GLU A 299 7.38 -17.81 -5.11
C GLU A 299 7.94 -16.47 -4.58
N VAL A 300 8.06 -16.30 -3.25
CA VAL A 300 8.53 -15.04 -2.63
C VAL A 300 9.92 -14.64 -3.13
N ASP A 301 10.87 -15.58 -3.19
CA ASP A 301 12.25 -15.30 -3.61
C ASP A 301 12.33 -14.86 -5.08
N LYS A 302 11.61 -15.55 -5.98
CA LYS A 302 11.57 -15.23 -7.42
C LYS A 302 11.01 -13.84 -7.70
N VAL A 303 9.94 -13.45 -6.99
CA VAL A 303 9.40 -12.08 -7.12
C VAL A 303 10.40 -11.07 -6.56
N ALA A 304 11.11 -11.40 -5.48
CA ALA A 304 12.15 -10.54 -4.93
C ALA A 304 13.31 -10.30 -5.91
N GLU A 305 13.69 -11.33 -6.68
CA GLU A 305 14.70 -11.25 -7.74
C GLU A 305 14.25 -10.33 -8.87
N VAL A 306 13.02 -10.49 -9.40
CA VAL A 306 12.48 -9.59 -10.43
C VAL A 306 12.51 -8.12 -9.96
N VAL A 307 12.10 -7.87 -8.71
CA VAL A 307 12.14 -6.52 -8.13
C VAL A 307 13.57 -5.99 -7.99
N ASP A 308 14.53 -6.85 -7.63
CA ASP A 308 15.93 -6.45 -7.53
C ASP A 308 16.54 -6.15 -8.91
N GLU A 309 16.20 -6.91 -9.95
CA GLU A 309 16.63 -6.61 -11.32
C GLU A 309 16.06 -5.27 -11.82
N ALA A 310 14.76 -5.03 -11.63
CA ALA A 310 14.11 -3.75 -11.99
C ALA A 310 14.76 -2.55 -11.27
N LEU A 311 15.22 -2.73 -10.02
CA LEU A 311 15.89 -1.69 -9.24
C LEU A 311 17.35 -1.42 -9.68
N LYS A 312 18.05 -2.40 -10.27
CA LYS A 312 19.45 -2.22 -10.69
C LYS A 312 19.60 -1.13 -11.76
N TRP A 313 18.61 -1.02 -12.64
CA TRP A 313 18.63 -0.11 -13.79
C TRP A 313 18.12 1.30 -13.48
N MET A 314 18.03 1.68 -12.19
CA MET A 314 17.86 3.07 -11.80
C MET A 314 19.13 3.90 -12.09
N TYR A 315 19.48 4.04 -13.36
CA TYR A 315 20.49 4.99 -13.83
C TYR A 315 19.88 6.39 -13.78
N VAL A 316 20.46 7.27 -12.97
CA VAL A 316 20.20 8.71 -13.00
C VAL A 316 21.37 9.30 -13.79
N PRO A 317 21.17 9.78 -15.03
CA PRO A 317 22.19 10.61 -15.68
C PRO A 317 22.49 11.79 -14.77
N GLU A 318 23.77 12.15 -14.64
CA GLU A 318 24.14 13.43 -14.03
C GLU A 318 23.30 14.54 -14.69
N PRO A 319 22.74 15.49 -13.93
CA PRO A 319 22.11 16.65 -14.54
C PRO A 319 23.18 17.37 -15.36
N GLU A 320 22.94 17.52 -16.67
CA GLU A 320 23.65 18.51 -17.47
C GLU A 320 23.45 19.87 -16.77
N GLU A 321 24.56 20.55 -16.50
CA GLU A 321 24.57 21.87 -15.86
C GLU A 321 23.61 22.81 -16.61
N GLU A 322 22.51 23.20 -15.96
CA GLU A 322 21.96 24.56 -15.90
C GLU A 322 20.56 24.57 -15.23
N GLY A 323 20.48 25.13 -14.02
CA GLY A 323 19.26 25.73 -13.46
C GLY A 323 18.56 24.95 -12.32
N GLU A 324 18.75 25.45 -11.10
CA GLU A 324 18.00 25.17 -9.85
C GLU A 324 17.68 23.69 -9.55
N GLU A 325 18.64 23.05 -8.88
CA GLU A 325 18.65 21.65 -8.44
C GLU A 325 17.56 21.33 -7.38
N GLU A 326 16.61 20.45 -7.71
CA GLU A 326 16.04 19.50 -6.74
C GLU A 326 16.86 18.20 -6.87
N THR A 327 17.64 17.87 -5.84
CA THR A 327 18.42 16.63 -5.82
C THR A 327 17.49 15.41 -5.73
N PHE A 328 17.93 14.24 -6.24
CA PHE A 328 17.22 12.96 -6.12
C PHE A 328 16.88 12.58 -4.65
N GLU A 329 17.64 13.12 -3.70
CA GLU A 329 17.42 13.05 -2.26
C GLU A 329 16.21 13.86 -1.80
N GLU A 330 15.95 15.02 -2.41
CA GLU A 330 14.76 15.82 -2.17
C GLU A 330 13.50 15.18 -2.75
N ALA A 331 13.62 14.53 -3.92
CA ALA A 331 12.56 13.78 -4.59
C ALA A 331 12.12 12.52 -3.82
N LEU A 332 13.04 11.83 -3.15
CA LEU A 332 12.75 10.65 -2.30
C LEU A 332 12.59 10.97 -0.80
N GLY A 333 12.86 12.22 -0.40
CA GLY A 333 12.87 12.65 1.00
C GLY A 333 14.00 12.04 1.85
N ILE A 334 15.07 11.58 1.21
CA ILE A 334 16.26 11.01 1.85
C ILE A 334 17.23 12.17 2.12
N ASP A 335 17.29 12.68 3.35
CA ASP A 335 18.48 13.46 3.74
C ASP A 335 19.50 12.48 4.30
N GLU A 336 20.71 12.45 3.74
CA GLU A 336 21.86 11.93 4.47
C GLU A 336 22.16 12.88 5.62
N VAL A 337 21.97 12.39 6.85
CA VAL A 337 22.58 13.00 8.02
C VAL A 337 24.07 12.63 8.00
N LEU A 338 24.88 13.45 7.35
CA LEU A 338 26.31 13.63 7.66
C LEU A 338 26.37 14.78 8.70
N GLY A 339 27.05 14.75 9.84
CA GLY A 339 27.95 13.81 10.50
C GLY A 339 27.95 14.14 12.02
N PRO A 340 29.07 14.05 12.78
CA PRO A 340 30.47 13.98 12.34
C PRO A 340 31.02 12.58 12.10
#